data_AF-A0A962AFA6-F1
#
_entry.id   AF-A0A962AFA6-F1
#
_cell.length_a   1.000
_cell.length_b   1.000
_cell.length_c   1.000
_cell.angle_alpha   90.00
_cell.angle_beta   90.00
_cell.angle_gamma   90.00
#
_symmetry.space_group_name_H-M   'P 1'
#
loop_
_entity.id
_entity.type
_entity.pdbx_description
1 polymer ?
#
loop_
_entity_poly.entity_id
_entity_poly.type
_entity_poly.pdbx_seq_one_letter_code
_entity_poly.pdbx_strand_id
1 'polypeptide(L)' 'IASVRTYLYRDRKTYRVVFELDPGAETQSEIRLVLEADGKPVSETWLYRWTL' A
#
# COMPACT_ATOMS: atom_id res chain seq x y z
N ILE A 1 9.82 2.08 -3.59
CA ILE A 1 8.65 1.36 -4.15
C ILE A 1 8.92 1.14 -5.63
N ALA A 2 9.00 -0.12 -6.05
CA ALA A 2 9.31 -0.49 -7.43
C ALA A 2 8.06 -0.36 -8.33
N SER A 3 6.88 -0.75 -7.83
CA SER A 3 5.63 -0.59 -8.56
C SER A 3 4.42 -0.47 -7.64
N VAL A 4 3.35 0.17 -8.12
CA VAL A 4 2.03 0.21 -7.47
C VAL A 4 0.96 0.02 -8.54
N ARG A 5 -0.04 -0.80 -8.25
CA ARG A 5 -1.23 -1.05 -9.08
C ARG A 5 -2.46 -1.03 -8.21
N THR A 6 -3.58 -0.56 -8.75
CA THR A 6 -4.86 -0.54 -8.04
C THR A 6 -5.95 -1.21 -8.87
N TYR A 7 -6.92 -1.79 -8.18
CA TYR A 7 -8.05 -2.48 -8.79
C TYR A 7 -9.33 -2.11 -8.03
N LEU A 8 -10.32 -1.59 -8.76
CA LEU A 8 -11.64 -1.31 -8.22
C LEU A 8 -12.62 -2.41 -8.63
N TYR A 9 -13.12 -3.16 -7.65
CA TYR A 9 -14.17 -4.15 -7.83
C TYR A 9 -15.48 -3.57 -7.35
N ARG A 10 -16.25 -2.96 -8.27
CA ARG A 10 -17.50 -2.24 -7.94
C ARG A 10 -18.59 -3.17 -7.40
N ASP A 11 -18.70 -4.37 -7.96
CA ASP A 11 -19.61 -5.44 -7.54
C ASP A 11 -19.39 -5.84 -6.08
N ARG A 12 -18.12 -5.90 -5.66
CA ARG A 12 -17.71 -6.29 -4.31
C ARG A 12 -17.46 -5.11 -3.38
N LYS A 13 -17.71 -3.88 -3.86
CA LYS A 13 -17.38 -2.63 -3.16
C LYS A 13 -15.97 -2.65 -2.55
N THR A 14 -15.01 -3.22 -3.26
CA THR A 14 -13.64 -3.46 -2.77
C THR A 14 -12.65 -2.66 -3.61
N TYR A 15 -11.73 -1.98 -2.95
CA TYR A 15 -10.56 -1.37 -3.57
C TYR A 15 -9.32 -2.16 -3.17
N ARG A 16 -8.56 -2.67 -4.14
CA ARG A 16 -7.33 -3.43 -3.90
C ARG A 16 -6.14 -2.60 -4.35
N VAL A 17 -5.14 -2.50 -3.48
CA VAL A 17 -3.82 -1.96 -3.80
C VAL A 17 -2.83 -3.11 -3.81
N VAL A 18 -1.98 -3.14 -4.82
CA VAL A 18 -0.85 -4.06 -4.94
C VAL A 18 0.39 -3.19 -5.12
N PHE A 19 1.45 -3.47 -4.35
CA PHE A 19 2.71 -2.76 -4.46
C PHE A 19 3.87 -3.75 -4.41
N GLU A 20 4.96 -3.38 -5.07
CA GLU A 20 6.23 -4.09 -5.01
C GLU A 20 7.27 -3.16 -4.37
N LEU A 21 8.01 -3.71 -3.42
CA LEU A 21 9.12 -3.04 -2.75
C LEU A 21 10.40 -3.80 -3.07
N ASP A 22 11.38 -3.09 -3.61
CA ASP A 22 12.77 -3.51 -3.61
C ASP A 22 13.48 -2.74 -2.48
N PRO A 23 13.83 -3.40 -1.36
CA PRO A 23 14.55 -2.78 -0.26
C PRO A 23 16.07 -2.66 -0.53
N GLY A 24 16.57 -3.20 -1.66
CA GLY A 24 18.00 -3.23 -1.96
C GLY A 24 18.79 -3.99 -0.89
N ALA A 25 19.83 -3.35 -0.36
CA ALA A 25 20.70 -3.92 0.68
C ALA A 25 20.30 -3.49 2.11
N GLU A 26 19.15 -2.83 2.28
CA GLU A 26 18.71 -2.33 3.58
C GLU A 26 18.28 -3.48 4.50
N THR A 27 18.73 -3.44 5.74
CA THR A 27 18.38 -4.44 6.77
C THR A 27 17.00 -4.17 7.40
N GLN A 28 16.45 -2.98 7.17
CA GLN A 28 15.13 -2.58 7.61
C GLN A 28 14.42 -1.80 6.51
N SER A 29 13.13 -2.07 6.31
CA SER A 29 12.30 -1.31 5.37
C SER A 29 10.88 -1.15 5.88
N GLU A 30 10.27 -0.01 5.58
CA GLU A 30 8.90 0.32 5.98
C GLU A 30 8.11 0.89 4.80
N ILE A 31 6.84 0.48 4.66
CA ILE A 31 5.84 1.11 3.81
C ILE A 31 4.64 1.51 4.65
N ARG A 32 4.20 2.75 4.44
CA ARG A 32 2.90 3.23 4.90
C ARG A 32 1.97 3.40 3.70
N LEU A 33 0.82 2.72 3.74
CA LEU A 33 -0.24 2.86 2.75
C LEU A 33 -1.46 3.53 3.39
N VAL A 34 -1.92 4.62 2.76
CA VAL A 34 -3.17 5.31 3.10
C VAL A 34 -4.02 5.35 1.85
N LEU A 35 -5.28 4.95 1.96
CA LEU A 35 -6.27 5.16 0.90
C LEU A 35 -7.02 6.45 1.18
N GLU A 36 -7.00 7.38 0.22
CA GLU A 36 -7.68 8.66 0.34
C GLU A 36 -8.73 8.83 -0.77
N ALA A 37 -9.81 9.53 -0.43
CA ALA A 37 -10.75 10.11 -1.37
C ALA A 37 -11.01 11.57 -0.96
N ASP A 38 -10.97 12.49 -1.93
CA ASP A 38 -11.16 13.92 -1.69
C ASP A 38 -10.24 14.49 -0.59
N GLY A 39 -8.99 14.01 -0.53
CA GLY A 39 -7.97 14.43 0.45
C GLY A 39 -8.25 13.94 1.88
N LYS A 40 -9.16 12.99 2.07
CA LYS A 40 -9.49 12.40 3.38
C LYS A 40 -9.19 10.91 3.38
N PRO A 41 -8.59 10.36 4.45
CA PRO A 41 -8.44 8.92 4.62
C PRO A 41 -9.80 8.23 4.65
N VAL A 42 -9.98 7.20 3.82
CA VAL A 42 -11.20 6.38 3.76
C VAL A 42 -11.00 4.97 4.31
N SER A 43 -9.81 4.68 4.82
CA SER A 43 -9.43 3.42 5.44
C SER A 43 -8.51 3.64 6.63
N GLU A 44 -8.23 2.57 7.36
CA GLU A 44 -7.08 2.53 8.24
C GLU A 44 -5.77 2.76 7.45
N THR A 45 -4.71 3.12 8.17
CA THR A 45 -3.36 3.17 7.63
C THR A 45 -2.70 1.81 7.78
N TRP A 46 -2.28 1.21 6.68
CA TRP A 46 -1.51 -0.03 6.73
C TRP A 46 -0.02 0.28 6.82
N LEU A 47 0.63 -0.27 7.84
CA LEU A 47 2.06 -0.12 8.08
C LEU A 47 2.73 -1.47 7.95
N TYR A 48 3.50 -1.63 6.88
CA TYR A 48 4.26 -2.83 6.60
C TYR A 48 5.71 -2.59 6.98
N ARG A 49 6.28 -3.46 7.80
CA ARG A 49 7.69 -3.43 8.19
C ARG A 49 8.33 -4.77 7.88
N TRP A 50 9.51 -4.70 7.27
CA TRP A 50 10.37 -5.84 7.03
C TRP A 50 11.70 -5.59 7.69
N THR A 51 12.21 -6.63 8.32
CA THR A 51 13.54 -6.70 8.91
C THR A 51 14.19 -7.98 8.41
N LEU A 52 15.49 -7.90 8.11
CA LEU A 52 16.29 -9.07 7.76
C LEU A 52 16.61 -9.92 8.99
#